data_AF-A0A6P7GC47-F1
#
_entry.id   AF-A0A6P7GC47-F1
#
_cell.length_a   1.000
_cell.length_b   1.000
_cell.length_c   1.000
_cell.angle_alpha   90.00
_cell.angle_beta   90.00
_cell.angle_gamma   90.00
#
_symmetry.space_group_name_H-M   'P 1'
#
loop_
_entity.id
_entity.type
_entity.pdbx_description
1 polymer ?
#
loop_
_entity_poly.entity_id
_entity_poly.type
_entity_poly.pdbx_seq_one_letter_code
_entity_poly.pdbx_strand_id
1 'polypeptide(L)'
;MGSDSDNEEKGSCEVCKSAAVRKCSACKLVFYCSEAHQQEHWKEHKIKCRPFEEQNSKELGRYLQSTRELQPGDVIFSELPLVFGPKPHRIQEGPFPCVGCCRLSLYLGVLLNEKFIAQFKLLLTTWNKPNQNLYTNQIKGDILNTLEENKRILMYEQKTNAGHKLIEVVTGNEALFENWRREHGQ
;
A
#
# COMPACT_ATOMS: atom_id res chain seq x y z
N MET A 1 25.79 -7.87 -15.23
CA MET A 1 25.48 -9.26 -15.67
C MET A 1 25.40 -10.10 -14.42
N GLY A 2 24.23 -10.11 -13.77
CA GLY A 2 23.97 -10.97 -12.62
C GLY A 2 23.34 -12.25 -13.15
N SER A 3 23.99 -13.37 -12.89
CA SER A 3 23.49 -14.71 -13.13
C SER A 3 22.29 -14.97 -12.21
N ASP A 4 21.08 -14.82 -12.73
CA ASP A 4 19.88 -15.30 -12.06
C ASP A 4 19.94 -16.82 -12.07
N SER A 5 20.14 -17.41 -10.89
CA SER A 5 19.98 -18.83 -10.66
C SER A 5 18.52 -19.19 -10.89
N ASP A 6 18.23 -19.74 -12.08
CA ASP A 6 16.94 -20.31 -12.46
C ASP A 6 16.53 -21.39 -11.45
N ASN A 7 15.72 -21.00 -10.46
CA ASN A 7 14.98 -21.95 -9.66
C ASN A 7 13.84 -22.46 -10.56
N GLU A 8 14.09 -23.56 -11.28
CA GLU A 8 13.12 -24.15 -12.22
C GLU A 8 11.79 -24.43 -11.50
N GLU A 9 10.80 -23.60 -11.77
CA GLU A 9 9.46 -23.77 -11.23
C GLU A 9 8.85 -25.07 -11.77
N LYS A 10 8.51 -26.00 -10.88
CA LYS A 10 7.98 -27.33 -11.22
C LYS A 10 6.46 -27.34 -11.08
N GLY A 11 5.76 -27.89 -12.06
CA GLY A 11 4.32 -28.09 -12.05
C GLY A 11 3.91 -29.50 -12.45
N SER A 12 2.61 -29.72 -12.65
CA SER A 12 2.05 -30.99 -13.08
C SER A 12 1.62 -30.90 -14.55
N CYS A 13 1.99 -31.89 -15.36
CA CYS A 13 1.65 -31.94 -16.77
C CYS A 13 0.13 -31.93 -16.96
N GLU A 14 -0.41 -31.07 -17.81
CA GLU A 14 -1.87 -30.95 -17.96
C GLU A 14 -2.52 -32.24 -18.50
N VAL A 15 -1.79 -33.02 -19.30
CA VAL A 15 -2.27 -34.27 -19.92
C VAL A 15 -2.15 -35.47 -18.97
N CYS A 16 -0.93 -35.84 -18.57
CA CYS A 16 -0.67 -37.07 -17.81
C CYS A 16 -0.46 -36.86 -16.30
N LYS A 17 -0.50 -35.61 -15.83
CA LYS A 17 -0.33 -35.19 -14.44
C LYS A 17 1.03 -35.51 -13.80
N SER A 18 2.01 -36.00 -14.57
CA SER A 18 3.39 -36.21 -14.11
C SER A 18 4.12 -34.89 -13.85
N ALA A 19 5.27 -34.93 -13.16
CA ALA A 19 6.08 -33.74 -12.92
C ALA A 19 6.55 -33.11 -14.25
N ALA A 20 6.41 -31.80 -14.35
CA ALA A 20 6.68 -31.03 -15.56
C ALA A 20 7.42 -29.73 -15.22
N VAL A 21 8.45 -29.43 -16.00
CA VAL A 21 9.24 -28.19 -15.89
C VAL A 21 8.92 -27.21 -17.02
N ARG A 22 8.31 -27.69 -18.10
CA ARG A 22 8.04 -26.87 -19.28
C ARG A 22 6.68 -26.21 -19.15
N LYS A 23 6.64 -24.89 -19.22
CA LYS A 23 5.39 -24.13 -19.30
C LYS A 23 5.04 -23.83 -20.75
N CYS A 24 3.75 -23.61 -21.04
CA CYS A 24 3.37 -22.98 -22.30
C CYS A 24 4.11 -21.64 -22.44
N SER A 25 4.87 -21.45 -23.52
CA SER A 25 5.66 -20.23 -23.76
C SER A 25 4.81 -18.97 -23.91
N ALA A 26 3.56 -19.12 -24.38
CA ALA A 26 2.63 -18.01 -24.56
C ALA A 26 2.03 -17.57 -23.22
N CYS A 27 1.23 -18.41 -22.55
CA CYS A 27 0.51 -18.00 -21.35
C CYS A 27 1.28 -18.22 -20.03
N LYS A 28 2.27 -19.11 -20.00
CA LYS A 28 3.00 -19.55 -18.79
C LYS A 28 2.12 -20.13 -17.66
N LEU A 29 0.85 -20.44 -17.93
CA LEU A 29 -0.14 -20.90 -16.94
C LEU A 29 -0.20 -22.43 -16.77
N VAL A 30 0.06 -23.18 -17.84
CA VAL A 30 -0.04 -24.65 -17.85
C VAL A 30 1.32 -25.28 -18.08
N PHE A 31 1.53 -26.47 -17.50
CA PHE A 31 2.76 -27.23 -17.60
C PHE A 31 2.59 -28.47 -18.47
N TYR A 32 3.67 -28.88 -19.13
CA TYR A 32 3.75 -30.10 -19.91
C TYR A 32 5.08 -30.82 -19.63
N CYS A 33 5.03 -32.14 -19.49
CA CYS A 33 6.27 -32.93 -19.35
C CYS A 33 6.99 -33.09 -20.69
N SER A 34 6.30 -32.91 -21.82
CA SER A 34 6.85 -33.04 -23.17
C SER A 34 6.11 -32.16 -24.18
N GLU A 35 6.74 -31.91 -25.33
CA GLU A 35 6.10 -31.21 -26.45
C GLU A 35 4.92 -32.01 -27.04
N ALA A 36 5.00 -33.34 -27.03
CA ALA A 36 3.92 -34.20 -27.49
C ALA A 36 2.61 -33.95 -26.73
N HIS A 37 2.66 -33.89 -25.40
CA HIS A 37 1.49 -33.56 -24.58
C HIS A 37 1.01 -32.12 -24.77
N GLN A 38 1.91 -31.18 -25.09
CA GLN A 38 1.48 -29.83 -25.46
C GLN A 38 0.69 -29.83 -26.77
N GLN A 39 1.17 -30.52 -27.80
CA GLN A 39 0.50 -30.60 -29.11
C GLN A 39 -0.84 -31.32 -29.03
N GLU A 40 -0.91 -32.39 -28.23
CA GLU A 40 -2.15 -33.13 -27.95
C GLU A 40 -3.21 -32.22 -27.32
N HIS A 41 -2.86 -31.51 -26.24
CA HIS A 41 -3.77 -30.60 -25.54
C HIS A 41 -4.00 -29.27 -26.29
N TRP A 42 -3.19 -28.94 -27.31
CA TRP A 42 -3.22 -27.64 -27.98
C TRP A 42 -4.60 -27.29 -28.56
N LYS A 43 -5.35 -28.28 -29.06
CA LYS A 43 -6.68 -28.08 -29.65
C LYS A 43 -7.65 -27.42 -28.68
N GLU A 44 -7.58 -27.78 -27.41
CA GLU A 44 -8.40 -27.23 -26.33
C GLU A 44 -7.73 -26.00 -25.70
N HIS A 45 -6.43 -26.09 -25.44
CA HIS A 45 -5.67 -25.04 -24.77
C HIS A 45 -5.65 -23.72 -25.57
N LYS A 46 -5.52 -23.76 -26.90
CA LYS A 46 -5.40 -22.56 -27.74
C LYS A 46 -6.56 -21.57 -27.58
N ILE A 47 -7.76 -22.04 -27.22
CA ILE A 47 -8.94 -21.21 -27.02
C ILE A 47 -8.82 -20.42 -25.70
N LYS A 48 -8.17 -21.01 -24.69
CA LYS A 48 -7.96 -20.40 -23.37
C LYS A 48 -6.62 -19.68 -23.27
N CYS A 49 -5.66 -20.02 -24.11
CA CYS A 49 -4.30 -19.50 -24.09
C CYS A 49 -4.26 -18.08 -24.68
N ARG A 50 -3.94 -17.08 -23.85
CA ARG A 50 -3.92 -15.65 -24.23
C ARG A 50 -5.22 -15.26 -24.95
N PRO A 51 -6.33 -15.08 -24.22
CA PRO A 51 -7.65 -14.77 -24.80
C PRO A 51 -7.73 -13.32 -25.30
N PHE A 52 -6.64 -12.77 -25.81
CA PHE A 52 -6.52 -11.39 -26.29
C PHE A 52 -5.47 -11.28 -27.40
N GLU A 53 -5.66 -10.30 -28.26
CA GLU A 53 -4.74 -9.88 -29.31
C GLU A 53 -4.39 -8.40 -29.14
N GLU A 54 -3.15 -8.03 -29.49
CA GLU A 54 -2.70 -6.64 -29.48
C GLU A 54 -3.13 -5.96 -30.78
N GLN A 55 -3.83 -4.83 -30.65
CA GLN A 55 -4.35 -4.04 -31.76
C GLN A 55 -3.94 -2.57 -31.59
N ASN A 56 -4.08 -1.79 -32.66
CA ASN A 56 -3.73 -0.38 -32.66
C ASN A 56 -4.83 0.47 -33.30
N SER A 57 -5.17 1.60 -32.69
CA SER A 57 -6.11 2.58 -33.24
C SER A 57 -5.58 3.99 -33.07
N LYS A 58 -6.06 4.91 -33.91
CA LYS A 58 -5.69 6.33 -33.83
C LYS A 58 -6.18 6.99 -32.53
N GLU A 59 -7.26 6.49 -31.95
CA GLU A 59 -7.91 7.07 -30.76
C GLU A 59 -7.33 6.53 -29.45
N LEU A 60 -7.10 5.20 -29.36
CA LEU A 60 -6.67 4.53 -28.13
C LEU A 60 -5.18 4.19 -28.11
N GLY A 61 -4.48 4.32 -29.25
CA GLY A 61 -3.12 3.81 -29.40
C GLY A 61 -3.10 2.28 -29.39
N ARG A 62 -2.17 1.67 -28.63
CA ARG A 62 -2.08 0.22 -28.47
C ARG A 62 -3.06 -0.29 -27.41
N TYR A 63 -3.84 -1.31 -27.76
CA TYR A 63 -4.84 -1.89 -26.87
C TYR A 63 -4.92 -3.41 -27.03
N LEU A 64 -5.49 -4.09 -26.04
CA LEU A 64 -5.76 -5.52 -26.09
C LEU A 64 -7.24 -5.73 -26.43
N GLN A 65 -7.51 -6.52 -27.47
CA GLN A 65 -8.85 -6.93 -27.87
C GLN A 65 -9.06 -8.41 -27.53
N SER A 66 -10.17 -8.75 -26.88
CA SER A 66 -10.49 -10.15 -26.58
C SER A 66 -10.72 -10.97 -27.86
N THR A 67 -10.15 -12.18 -27.92
CA THR A 67 -10.33 -13.12 -29.06
C THR A 67 -11.53 -14.06 -28.92
N ARG A 68 -12.16 -14.05 -27.75
CA ARG A 68 -13.35 -14.84 -27.41
C ARG A 68 -14.20 -14.07 -26.42
N GLU A 69 -15.42 -14.55 -26.19
CA GLU A 69 -16.23 -14.09 -25.06
C GLU A 69 -15.54 -14.46 -23.74
N LEU A 70 -15.41 -13.47 -22.87
CA LEU A 70 -14.83 -13.61 -21.53
C LEU A 70 -15.94 -13.86 -20.52
N GLN A 71 -15.75 -14.87 -19.68
CA GLN A 71 -16.66 -15.20 -18.59
C GLN A 71 -16.11 -14.65 -17.26
N PRO A 72 -16.97 -14.35 -16.27
CA PRO A 72 -16.51 -13.95 -14.95
C PRO A 72 -15.52 -14.97 -14.36
N GLY A 73 -14.36 -14.49 -13.92
CA GLY A 73 -13.27 -15.32 -13.38
C GLY A 73 -12.21 -15.74 -14.40
N ASP A 74 -12.36 -15.42 -15.68
CA ASP A 74 -11.31 -15.65 -16.68
C ASP A 74 -10.05 -14.82 -16.39
N VAL A 75 -8.88 -15.49 -16.42
CA VAL A 75 -7.59 -14.82 -16.37
C VAL A 75 -7.22 -14.34 -17.78
N ILE A 76 -7.24 -13.02 -17.99
CA ILE A 76 -6.86 -12.42 -19.28
C ILE A 76 -5.34 -12.47 -19.44
N PHE A 77 -4.60 -11.97 -18.47
CA PHE A 77 -3.14 -11.91 -18.46
C PHE A 77 -2.64 -12.01 -17.02
N SER A 78 -1.47 -12.64 -16.85
CA SER A 78 -0.78 -12.72 -15.56
C SER A 78 0.71 -12.50 -15.80
N GLU A 79 1.30 -11.56 -15.07
CA GLU A 79 2.73 -11.28 -15.08
C GLU A 79 3.26 -11.24 -13.65
N LEU A 80 4.54 -11.53 -13.49
CA LEU A 80 5.25 -11.08 -12.30
C LEU A 80 5.43 -9.56 -12.40
N PRO A 81 5.28 -8.83 -11.29
CA PRO A 81 5.46 -7.40 -11.34
C PRO A 81 6.91 -7.07 -11.73
N LEU A 82 7.05 -6.16 -12.71
CA LEU A 82 8.35 -5.72 -13.21
C LEU A 82 9.22 -5.07 -12.12
N VAL A 83 8.58 -4.40 -11.16
CA VAL A 83 9.22 -3.76 -10.02
C VAL A 83 8.44 -4.11 -8.77
N PHE A 84 9.14 -4.65 -7.77
CA PHE A 84 8.68 -4.68 -6.39
C PHE A 84 9.26 -3.47 -5.66
N GLY A 85 8.41 -2.61 -5.08
CA GLY A 85 8.85 -1.40 -4.37
C GLY A 85 8.20 -1.24 -2.99
N PRO A 86 8.78 -0.38 -2.14
CA PRO A 86 10.17 -0.41 -1.70
C PRO A 86 10.39 -1.57 -0.71
N LYS A 87 11.60 -2.14 -0.62
CA LYS A 87 11.94 -3.11 0.45
C LYS A 87 11.73 -2.45 1.81
N PRO A 88 10.72 -2.84 2.61
CA PRO A 88 10.70 -2.41 3.99
C PRO A 88 11.82 -3.21 4.64
N HIS A 89 12.91 -2.56 5.03
CA HIS A 89 14.00 -3.17 5.81
C HIS A 89 13.56 -3.76 7.17
N ARG A 90 12.25 -3.93 7.41
CA ARG A 90 11.62 -4.30 8.68
C ARG A 90 10.45 -5.28 8.60
N ILE A 91 10.06 -5.78 7.42
CA ILE A 91 9.07 -6.88 7.37
C ILE A 91 9.85 -8.18 7.23
N GLN A 92 10.02 -8.89 8.35
CA GLN A 92 10.62 -10.22 8.37
C GLN A 92 9.60 -11.28 7.92
N GLU A 93 8.30 -11.12 8.26
CA GLU A 93 7.20 -11.99 7.83
C GLU A 93 5.85 -11.22 7.76
N GLY A 94 4.92 -11.62 6.87
CA GLY A 94 3.57 -11.05 6.71
C GLY A 94 3.26 -10.46 5.31
N PRO A 95 1.98 -10.16 4.99
CA PRO A 95 1.62 -9.59 3.69
C PRO A 95 2.22 -8.18 3.52
N PHE A 96 2.82 -7.93 2.36
CA PHE A 96 3.40 -6.63 2.04
C PHE A 96 2.30 -5.55 2.01
N PRO A 97 2.40 -4.47 2.79
CA PRO A 97 1.45 -3.38 2.74
C PRO A 97 1.53 -2.70 1.36
N CYS A 98 0.37 -2.33 0.83
CA CYS A 98 0.25 -1.65 -0.45
C CYS A 98 1.06 -0.33 -0.47
N VAL A 99 1.44 0.17 -1.64
CA VAL A 99 2.19 1.44 -1.80
C VAL A 99 1.49 2.65 -1.13
N GLY A 100 0.15 2.67 -1.08
CA GLY A 100 -0.63 3.66 -0.34
C GLY A 100 -0.73 3.40 1.18
N CYS A 101 -0.48 2.17 1.61
CA CYS A 101 -0.51 1.70 2.99
C CYS A 101 0.86 1.92 3.70
N CYS A 102 1.88 2.34 2.96
CA CYS A 102 3.27 2.47 3.43
C CYS A 102 3.56 3.73 4.26
N ARG A 103 2.73 4.06 5.27
CA ARG A 103 2.91 5.11 6.33
C ARG A 103 1.97 6.33 6.28
N LEU A 104 0.81 6.26 5.63
CA LEU A 104 -0.12 7.40 5.59
C LEU A 104 -0.49 7.87 7.02
N SER A 105 -0.79 6.93 7.92
CA SER A 105 -1.11 7.22 9.32
C SER A 105 0.06 7.88 10.06
N LEU A 106 1.28 7.36 9.91
CA LEU A 106 2.48 7.97 10.49
C LEU A 106 2.73 9.40 9.96
N TYR A 107 2.61 9.63 8.64
CA TYR A 107 2.79 10.97 8.05
C TYR A 107 1.72 11.94 8.52
N LEU A 108 0.46 11.51 8.55
CA LEU A 108 -0.63 12.34 9.04
C LEU A 108 -0.46 12.67 10.52
N GLY A 109 0.00 11.71 11.35
CA GLY A 109 0.35 11.95 12.74
C GLY A 109 1.45 13.00 12.94
N VAL A 110 2.48 12.98 12.08
CA VAL A 110 3.53 14.03 12.07
C VAL A 110 2.92 15.39 11.73
N LEU A 111 2.12 15.48 10.67
CA LEU A 111 1.48 16.74 10.25
C LEU A 111 0.55 17.31 11.32
N LEU A 112 -0.22 16.45 11.99
CA LEU A 112 -1.08 16.84 13.11
C LEU A 112 -0.27 17.30 14.31
N ASN A 113 0.89 16.69 14.59
CA ASN A 113 1.79 17.14 15.64
C ASN A 113 2.39 18.53 15.32
N GLU A 114 2.82 18.76 14.08
CA GLU A 114 3.30 20.08 13.64
C GLU A 114 2.19 21.14 13.72
N LYS A 115 0.96 20.78 13.33
CA LYS A 115 -0.22 21.64 13.48
C LYS A 115 -0.47 22.00 14.94
N PHE A 116 -0.42 21.01 15.85
CA PHE A 116 -0.51 21.25 17.28
C PHE A 116 0.55 22.24 17.76
N ILE A 117 1.82 22.03 17.39
CA ILE A 117 2.93 22.92 17.79
C ILE A 117 2.67 24.36 17.31
N ALA A 118 2.21 24.53 16.07
CA ALA A 118 1.89 25.84 15.52
C ALA A 118 0.73 26.52 16.27
N GLN A 119 -0.35 25.79 16.54
CA GLN A 119 -1.50 26.28 17.29
C GLN A 119 -1.12 26.63 18.73
N PHE A 120 -0.30 25.82 19.39
CA PHE A 120 0.13 26.07 20.76
C PHE A 120 1.04 27.30 20.83
N LYS A 121 1.98 27.47 19.89
CA LYS A 121 2.76 28.72 19.77
C LYS A 121 1.87 29.94 19.56
N LEU A 122 0.86 29.84 18.70
CA LEU A 122 -0.09 30.91 18.47
C LEU A 122 -0.89 31.25 19.74
N LEU A 123 -1.30 30.24 20.50
CA LEU A 123 -1.95 30.43 21.79
C LEU A 123 -1.07 31.19 22.78
N LEU A 124 0.19 30.77 22.93
CA LEU A 124 1.15 31.42 23.83
C LEU A 124 1.41 32.89 23.47
N THR A 125 1.46 33.22 22.17
CA THR A 125 1.69 34.60 21.72
C THR A 125 0.46 35.51 21.83
N THR A 126 -0.74 34.93 21.90
CA THR A 126 -2.01 35.68 21.93
C THR A 126 -2.59 35.82 23.33
N TRP A 127 -2.10 35.02 24.29
CA TRP A 127 -2.57 34.96 25.68
C TRP A 127 -2.40 36.27 26.49
N ASN A 128 -1.59 37.24 26.10
CA ASN A 128 -1.43 38.49 26.87
C ASN A 128 -2.06 39.72 26.17
N LYS A 129 -2.96 39.53 25.20
CA LYS A 129 -3.50 40.63 24.38
C LYS A 129 -4.88 41.12 24.89
N PRO A 130 -5.19 42.43 24.80
CA PRO A 130 -6.39 43.04 25.42
C PRO A 130 -7.77 42.62 24.85
N ASN A 131 -7.87 41.62 23.96
CA ASN A 131 -9.13 41.06 23.41
C ASN A 131 -9.08 39.52 23.29
N GLN A 132 -8.45 38.89 24.27
CA GLN A 132 -8.02 37.48 24.28
C GLN A 132 -9.17 36.45 24.17
N ASN A 133 -10.29 36.68 24.86
CA ASN A 133 -11.12 35.56 25.32
C ASN A 133 -11.76 34.70 24.21
N LEU A 134 -12.31 35.31 23.14
CA LEU A 134 -13.01 34.52 22.11
C LEU A 134 -12.02 33.75 21.21
N TYR A 135 -10.98 34.42 20.74
CA TYR A 135 -9.98 33.85 19.82
C TYR A 135 -9.11 32.79 20.52
N THR A 136 -8.72 33.04 21.76
CA THR A 136 -7.96 32.10 22.59
C THR A 136 -8.78 30.85 22.91
N ASN A 137 -10.08 30.96 23.17
CA ASN A 137 -10.94 29.80 23.40
C ASN A 137 -11.12 28.95 22.13
N GLN A 138 -11.24 29.58 20.97
CA GLN A 138 -11.27 28.87 19.69
C GLN A 138 -9.98 28.09 19.45
N ILE A 139 -8.81 28.72 19.64
CA ILE A 139 -7.51 28.03 19.48
C ILE A 139 -7.37 26.86 20.46
N LYS A 140 -7.79 27.03 21.73
CA LYS A 140 -7.82 25.93 22.72
C LYS A 140 -8.65 24.75 22.21
N GLY A 141 -9.85 25.01 21.67
CA GLY A 141 -10.70 23.99 21.08
C GLY A 141 -10.07 23.29 19.88
N ASP A 142 -9.43 24.05 18.99
CA ASP A 142 -8.76 23.50 17.81
C ASP A 142 -7.54 22.65 18.15
N ILE A 143 -6.82 23.00 19.22
CA ILE A 143 -5.72 22.20 19.77
C ILE A 143 -6.25 20.85 20.27
N LEU A 144 -7.32 20.84 21.07
CA LEU A 144 -7.92 19.62 21.59
C LEU A 144 -8.40 18.70 20.47
N ASN A 145 -9.06 19.26 19.45
CA ASN A 145 -9.49 18.50 18.28
C ASN A 145 -8.29 17.91 17.51
N THR A 146 -7.20 18.67 17.35
CA THR A 146 -5.98 18.20 16.69
C THR A 146 -5.31 17.07 17.48
N LEU A 147 -5.25 17.18 18.81
CA LEU A 147 -4.70 16.14 19.67
C LEU A 147 -5.52 14.85 19.62
N GLU A 148 -6.85 14.95 19.70
CA GLU A 148 -7.76 13.79 19.64
C GLU A 148 -7.64 13.06 18.30
N GLU A 149 -7.64 13.79 17.18
CA GLU A 149 -7.47 13.20 15.86
C GLU A 149 -6.08 12.54 15.72
N ASN A 150 -5.03 13.15 16.27
CA ASN A 150 -3.68 12.58 16.24
C ASN A 150 -3.63 11.25 17.01
N LYS A 151 -4.21 11.19 18.22
CA LYS A 151 -4.31 9.95 19.00
C LYS A 151 -5.06 8.87 18.25
N ARG A 152 -6.20 9.22 17.64
CA ARG A 152 -7.02 8.30 16.85
C ARG A 152 -6.23 7.69 15.70
N ILE A 153 -5.42 8.48 14.99
CA ILE A 153 -4.62 7.98 13.87
C ILE A 153 -3.45 7.12 14.37
N LEU A 154 -2.78 7.56 15.43
CA LEU A 154 -1.63 6.86 15.99
C LEU A 154 -1.99 5.56 16.71
N MET A 155 -3.28 5.33 17.02
CA MET A 155 -3.75 4.04 17.54
C MET A 155 -3.42 2.87 16.59
N TYR A 156 -3.27 3.14 15.29
CA TYR A 156 -2.90 2.16 14.28
C TYR A 156 -1.38 1.98 14.11
N GLU A 157 -0.55 2.82 14.75
CA GLU A 157 0.92 2.85 14.59
C GLU A 157 1.69 2.22 15.77
N GLN A 158 0.99 1.62 16.73
CA GLN A 158 1.56 1.03 17.96
C GLN A 158 2.50 -0.16 17.73
N LYS A 159 2.59 -0.70 16.51
CA LYS A 159 3.44 -1.87 16.22
C LYS A 159 4.79 -1.50 15.64
N THR A 160 5.02 -0.22 15.31
CA THR A 160 6.25 0.21 14.64
C THR A 160 7.12 1.06 15.56
N ASN A 161 8.45 0.91 15.50
CA ASN A 161 9.36 1.76 16.28
C ASN A 161 9.23 3.25 15.93
N ALA A 162 8.84 3.58 14.70
CA ALA A 162 8.60 4.96 14.31
C ALA A 162 7.31 5.50 14.93
N GLY A 163 6.24 4.69 14.93
CA GLY A 163 4.99 4.99 15.61
C GLY A 163 5.18 5.19 17.12
N HIS A 164 5.89 4.28 17.80
CA HIS A 164 6.22 4.42 19.23
C HIS A 164 6.92 5.75 19.55
N LYS A 165 7.94 6.12 18.77
CA LYS A 165 8.65 7.41 18.96
C LYS A 165 7.73 8.60 18.74
N LEU A 166 6.86 8.55 17.74
CA LEU A 166 5.93 9.63 17.46
C LEU A 166 4.85 9.75 18.56
N ILE A 167 4.33 8.63 19.05
CA ILE A 167 3.39 8.59 20.19
C ILE A 167 4.03 9.23 21.43
N GLU A 168 5.30 8.92 21.72
CA GLU A 168 6.04 9.52 22.83
C GLU A 168 6.14 11.05 22.68
N VAL A 169 6.50 11.53 21.49
CA VAL A 169 6.56 12.98 21.20
C VAL A 169 5.19 13.64 21.36
N VAL A 170 4.14 13.07 20.80
CA VAL A 170 2.77 13.62 20.89
C VAL A 170 2.27 13.64 22.33
N THR A 171 2.54 12.58 23.09
CA THR A 171 2.15 12.49 24.52
C THR A 171 2.90 13.53 25.37
N GLY A 172 4.20 13.73 25.11
CA GLY A 172 4.99 14.76 25.80
C GLY A 172 4.48 16.17 25.48
N ASN A 173 4.17 16.44 24.22
CA ASN A 173 3.60 17.70 23.76
C ASN A 173 2.22 17.99 24.37
N GLU A 174 1.35 16.98 24.44
CA GLU A 174 0.06 17.09 25.11
C GLU A 174 0.22 17.42 26.60
N ALA A 175 1.13 16.74 27.29
CA ALA A 175 1.39 17.01 28.71
C ALA A 175 1.82 18.47 28.96
N LEU A 176 2.63 19.05 28.06
CA LEU A 176 2.99 20.47 28.12
C LEU A 176 1.77 21.38 27.99
N PHE A 177 0.87 21.07 27.05
CA PHE A 177 -0.37 21.83 26.88
C PHE A 177 -1.32 21.70 28.08
N GLU A 178 -1.47 20.49 28.64
CA GLU A 178 -2.29 20.28 29.83
C GLU A 178 -1.71 20.95 31.08
N ASN A 179 -0.38 20.98 31.23
CA ASN A 179 0.27 21.77 32.28
C ASN A 179 -0.05 23.25 32.14
N TRP A 180 0.12 23.80 30.94
CA TRP A 180 -0.23 25.18 30.64
C TRP A 180 -1.71 25.47 30.91
N ARG A 181 -2.61 24.57 30.52
CA ARG A 181 -4.05 24.67 30.81
C ARG A 181 -4.36 24.67 32.29
N ARG A 182 -3.65 23.90 33.11
CA ARG A 182 -3.85 23.90 34.58
C ARG A 182 -3.37 25.21 35.22
N GLU A 183 -2.26 25.74 34.74
CA GLU A 183 -1.70 27.01 35.24
C GLU A 183 -2.53 28.23 34.83
N HIS A 184 -3.18 28.17 33.66
CA HIS A 184 -3.85 29.31 33.02
C HIS A 184 -5.35 29.08 32.78
N GLY A 185 -5.92 28.00 33.32
CA GLY A 185 -7.31 27.58 33.10
C GLY A 185 -8.21 27.87 34.28
N GLN A 186 -9.02 28.93 34.13
CA GLN A 186 -10.47 28.81 34.15
C GLN A 186 -10.98 28.75 32.71
#